data_AF-A0A6P0I1S8-F1
#
_entry.id   AF-A0A6P0I1S8-F1
#
_cell.length_a   1.000
_cell.length_b   1.000
_cell.length_c   1.000
_cell.angle_alpha   90.00
_cell.angle_beta   90.00
_cell.angle_gamma   90.00
#
_symmetry.space_group_name_H-M   'P 1'
#
loop_
_entity.id
_entity.type
_entity.pdbx_description
1 polymer ?
#
loop_
_entity_poly.entity_id
_entity_poly.type
_entity_poly.pdbx_seq_one_letter_code
_entity_poly.pdbx_strand_id
1 'polypeptide(L)'
;MSTIKTNLPTNKWAIATWDEFIEMANNPAYKKAKCYYHNEQIRIETMPIGPDHSRNNAITLFAINLFCTIKGLAFNSLDNCSYRMTGSASRKCGPGGECGPGGECGES
;
A
#
# COMPACT_ATOMS: atom_id res chain seq x y z
N MET A 1 -23.67 7.80 -7.20
CA MET A 1 -23.66 7.60 -5.74
C MET A 1 -23.74 6.11 -5.50
N SER A 2 -22.61 5.47 -5.24
CA SER A 2 -22.54 4.05 -4.93
C SER A 2 -22.46 3.92 -3.42
N THR A 3 -23.48 3.36 -2.81
CA THR A 3 -23.51 3.09 -1.36
C THR A 3 -22.50 1.99 -1.06
N ILE A 4 -21.46 2.31 -0.28
CA ILE A 4 -20.48 1.34 0.25
C ILE A 4 -21.26 0.24 1.00
N LYS A 5 -21.38 -0.94 0.38
CA LYS A 5 -22.13 -2.08 0.94
C LYS A 5 -21.30 -2.96 1.87
N THR A 6 -20.02 -2.69 2.03
CA THR A 6 -19.12 -3.64 2.66
C THR A 6 -18.56 -3.05 3.95
N ASN A 7 -19.16 -3.46 5.08
CA ASN A 7 -18.56 -3.28 6.40
C ASN A 7 -17.35 -4.23 6.47
N LEU A 8 -16.20 -3.77 5.99
CA LEU A 8 -15.00 -4.59 5.88
C LEU A 8 -14.41 -4.85 7.27
N PRO A 9 -13.98 -6.09 7.56
CA PRO A 9 -13.38 -6.43 8.84
C PRO A 9 -12.09 -5.64 9.05
N THR A 10 -12.02 -4.87 10.14
CA THR A 10 -10.80 -4.19 10.56
C THR A 10 -9.74 -5.20 10.99
N ASN A 11 -8.47 -4.85 10.79
CA ASN A 11 -7.29 -5.68 11.07
C ASN A 11 -7.23 -7.02 10.30
N LYS A 12 -7.99 -7.17 9.21
CA LYS A 12 -7.92 -8.32 8.30
C LYS A 12 -7.82 -7.85 6.85
N TRP A 13 -7.27 -8.72 6.01
CA TRP A 13 -7.33 -8.55 4.57
C TRP A 13 -8.70 -8.96 4.06
N ALA A 14 -9.29 -8.13 3.22
CA ALA A 14 -10.54 -8.40 2.53
C ALA A 14 -10.37 -8.07 1.05
N ILE A 15 -11.04 -8.82 0.17
CA ILE A 15 -10.98 -8.57 -1.27
C ILE A 15 -11.66 -7.24 -1.57
N ALA A 16 -10.97 -6.36 -2.29
CA ALA A 16 -11.50 -5.07 -2.74
C ALA A 16 -10.78 -4.60 -4.01
N THR A 17 -11.52 -3.90 -4.85
CA THR A 17 -10.99 -3.18 -6.01
C THR A 17 -10.25 -1.91 -5.58
N TRP A 18 -9.46 -1.36 -6.49
CA TRP A 18 -8.76 -0.10 -6.24
C TRP A 18 -9.72 1.07 -5.98
N ASP A 19 -10.84 1.13 -6.70
CA ASP A 19 -11.80 2.21 -6.56
C ASP A 19 -12.50 2.15 -5.19
N GLU A 20 -12.85 0.94 -4.73
CA GLU A 20 -13.33 0.72 -3.36
C GLU A 20 -12.29 1.12 -2.32
N PHE A 21 -10.99 0.87 -2.56
CA PHE A 21 -9.93 1.33 -1.69
C PHE A 21 -9.85 2.86 -1.61
N ILE A 22 -9.94 3.57 -2.73
CA ILE A 22 -9.95 5.04 -2.76
C ILE A 22 -11.15 5.60 -2.00
N GLU A 23 -12.33 5.01 -2.18
CA GLU A 23 -13.54 5.42 -1.47
C GLU A 23 -13.41 5.19 0.04
N MET A 24 -12.91 4.03 0.45
CA MET A 24 -12.72 3.67 1.85
C MET A 24 -11.61 4.50 2.53
N ALA A 25 -10.51 4.76 1.84
CA ALA A 25 -9.41 5.58 2.36
C ALA A 25 -9.84 7.04 2.61
N ASN A 26 -10.80 7.54 1.82
CA ASN A 26 -11.38 8.87 1.99
C ASN A 26 -12.58 8.92 2.95
N ASN A 27 -13.05 7.77 3.45
CA ASN A 27 -14.21 7.71 4.32
C ASN A 27 -13.89 8.32 5.70
N PRO A 28 -14.67 9.32 6.17
CA PRO A 28 -14.46 9.97 7.47
C PRO A 28 -14.42 9.00 8.66
N ALA A 29 -15.13 7.87 8.58
CA ALA A 29 -15.16 6.85 9.62
C ALA A 29 -13.77 6.23 9.88
N TYR A 30 -12.89 6.23 8.88
CA TYR A 30 -11.55 5.64 8.95
C TYR A 30 -10.43 6.69 8.95
N LYS A 31 -10.74 7.96 9.23
CA LYS A 31 -9.76 9.07 9.22
C LYS A 31 -8.53 8.84 10.11
N LYS A 32 -8.68 8.07 11.19
CA LYS A 32 -7.59 7.72 12.13
C LYS A 32 -6.99 6.32 11.88
N ALA A 33 -7.56 5.56 10.95
CA ALA A 33 -7.10 4.23 10.60
C ALA A 33 -6.08 4.32 9.46
N LYS A 34 -5.15 3.37 9.42
CA LYS A 34 -4.31 3.16 8.24
C LYS A 34 -5.04 2.23 7.28
N CYS A 35 -5.10 2.61 6.00
CA CYS A 35 -5.64 1.77 4.95
C CYS A 35 -4.49 1.30 4.05
N TYR A 36 -4.41 0.00 3.83
CA TYR A 36 -3.42 -0.62 2.95
C TYR A 36 -4.12 -1.30 1.78
N TYR A 37 -3.50 -1.26 0.61
CA TYR A 37 -3.95 -1.97 -0.58
C TYR A 37 -2.83 -2.83 -1.14
N HIS A 38 -3.10 -4.11 -1.37
CA HIS A 38 -2.12 -5.05 -1.91
C HIS A 38 -2.84 -6.22 -2.58
N ASN A 39 -2.46 -6.58 -3.82
CA ASN A 39 -3.00 -7.72 -4.56
C ASN A 39 -4.52 -7.85 -4.53
N GLU A 40 -5.26 -6.79 -4.91
CA GLU A 40 -6.74 -6.79 -4.92
C GLU A 40 -7.36 -7.03 -3.54
N GLN A 41 -6.59 -6.75 -2.49
CA GLN A 41 -7.04 -6.81 -1.11
C GLN A 41 -6.79 -5.48 -0.42
N ILE A 42 -7.70 -5.14 0.50
CA ILE A 42 -7.60 -4.00 1.40
C ILE A 42 -7.46 -4.49 2.84
N ARG A 43 -6.72 -3.74 3.64
CA ARG A 43 -6.68 -3.90 5.10
C ARG A 43 -6.83 -2.54 5.76
N ILE A 44 -7.75 -2.44 6.72
CA ILE A 44 -7.96 -1.25 7.55
C ILE A 44 -7.45 -1.53 8.94
N GLU A 45 -6.39 -0.85 9.36
CA GLU A 45 -5.78 -0.99 10.67
C GLU A 45 -6.18 0.17 11.57
N THR A 46 -6.95 -0.12 12.61
CA THR A 46 -7.47 0.86 13.56
C THR A 46 -6.64 0.96 14.84
N MET A 47 -5.62 0.11 14.99
CA MET A 47 -4.74 0.17 16.15
C MET A 47 -3.84 1.41 16.07
N PRO A 48 -3.71 2.15 17.18
CA PRO A 48 -2.77 3.27 17.23
C PRO A 48 -1.35 2.73 17.00
N ILE A 49 -0.60 3.41 16.13
CA ILE A 49 0.82 3.15 15.96
C ILE A 49 1.49 3.41 17.31
N GLY A 50 2.05 2.37 17.91
CA GLY A 50 2.79 2.52 19.16
C GLY A 50 4.02 3.43 18.98
N PRO A 51 4.47 4.10 20.05
CA PRO A 51 5.65 4.97 20.01
C PRO A 51 6.91 4.24 19.51
N ASP A 52 7.02 2.93 19.74
CA ASP A 52 8.15 2.12 19.27
C ASP A 52 8.24 2.04 17.75
N HIS A 53 7.10 1.88 17.06
CA HIS A 53 7.07 1.85 15.60
C HIS A 53 7.42 3.22 15.01
N SER A 54 6.94 4.31 15.63
CA SER A 54 7.30 5.67 15.24
C SER A 54 8.80 5.94 15.42
N ARG A 55 9.37 5.50 16.55
CA ARG A 55 10.81 5.64 16.83
C ARG A 55 11.68 4.93 15.80
N ASN A 56 11.33 3.71 15.39
CA ASN A 56 12.09 2.97 14.38
C ASN A 56 12.08 3.68 13.01
N ASN A 57 10.92 4.20 12.60
CA ASN A 57 10.81 5.00 11.37
C ASN A 57 11.67 6.26 11.45
N ALA A 58 11.63 6.98 12.58
CA ALA A 58 12.40 8.19 12.79
C ALA A 58 13.92 7.95 12.73
N ILE A 59 14.41 6.91 13.41
CA ILE A 59 15.85 6.56 13.41
C ILE A 59 16.32 6.20 12.00
N THR A 60 15.54 5.38 11.29
CA THR A 60 15.88 4.96 9.92
C THR A 60 15.93 6.16 8.98
N LEU A 61 14.91 7.01 9.04
CA LEU A 61 14.82 8.19 8.19
C LEU A 61 15.97 9.18 8.46
N PHE A 62 16.30 9.38 9.73
CA PHE A 62 17.41 10.23 10.15
C PHE A 62 18.75 9.70 9.64
N ALA A 63 19.00 8.40 9.75
CA ALA A 63 20.24 7.79 9.28
C ALA A 63 20.42 7.94 7.76
N ILE A 64 19.35 7.71 6.98
CA ILE A 64 19.39 7.87 5.51
C ILE A 64 19.63 9.33 5.15
N ASN A 65 18.92 10.26 5.79
CA ASN A 65 19.10 11.70 5.54
C ASN A 65 20.53 12.14 5.83
N LEU A 66 21.08 11.73 6.97
CA LEU A 66 22.47 12.06 7.34
C LEU A 66 23.46 11.53 6.30
N PHE A 67 23.27 10.30 5.83
CA PHE A 67 24.08 9.73 4.76
C PHE A 67 23.97 10.53 3.46
N CYS A 68 22.75 10.83 2.99
CA CYS A 68 22.53 11.63 1.78
C CYS A 68 23.16 13.01 1.89
N THR A 69 23.03 13.67 3.04
CA THR A 69 23.64 14.97 3.33
C THR A 69 25.16 14.91 3.21
N ILE A 70 25.80 13.92 3.84
CA ILE A 70 27.26 13.72 3.76
C ILE A 70 27.72 13.44 2.33
N LYS A 71 26.91 12.74 1.53
CA LYS A 71 27.21 12.41 0.14
C LYS A 71 26.80 13.48 -0.88
N GLY A 72 26.16 14.57 -0.44
CA GLY A 72 25.63 15.60 -1.34
C GLY A 72 24.51 15.08 -2.26
N LEU A 73 23.77 14.06 -1.83
CA LEU A 73 22.65 13.50 -2.58
C LEU A 73 21.36 14.22 -2.18
N ALA A 74 20.54 14.57 -3.18
CA ALA A 74 19.20 15.08 -2.93
C ALA A 74 18.36 14.02 -2.18
N PHE A 75 17.72 14.43 -1.09
CA PHE A 75 16.89 13.55 -0.27
C PHE A 75 15.46 14.10 -0.21
N ASN A 76 14.49 13.31 -0.70
CA ASN A 76 13.07 13.63 -0.61
C ASN A 76 12.36 12.51 0.16
N SER A 77 12.02 12.78 1.42
CA SER A 77 11.35 11.82 2.29
C SER A 77 9.84 11.90 2.11
N LEU A 78 9.23 10.75 1.84
CA LEU A 78 7.79 10.57 1.83
C LEU A 78 7.47 9.34 2.66
N ASP A 79 7.22 9.55 3.94
CA ASP A 79 6.80 8.49 4.86
C ASP A 79 5.28 8.31 4.79
N ASN A 80 4.84 7.07 5.01
CA ASN A 80 3.41 6.75 5.15
C ASN A 80 2.53 7.07 3.91
N CYS A 81 3.13 7.18 2.72
CA CYS A 81 2.43 7.34 1.44
C CYS A 81 2.09 5.99 0.79
N SER A 82 0.97 5.94 0.06
CA SER A 82 0.59 4.81 -0.77
C SER A 82 1.02 5.06 -2.21
N TYR A 83 1.83 4.17 -2.76
CA TYR A 83 2.28 4.23 -4.15
C TYR A 83 1.58 3.17 -4.98
N ARG A 84 1.14 3.56 -6.19
CA ARG A 84 0.63 2.61 -7.18
C ARG A 84 1.61 2.60 -8.34
N MET A 85 2.12 1.42 -8.66
CA MET A 85 2.85 1.21 -9.89
C MET A 85 1.84 1.22 -11.04
N THR A 86 2.03 2.14 -11.99
CA THR A 86 1.25 2.19 -13.23
C THR A 86 1.89 1.26 -14.26
N GLY A 87 1.09 0.47 -14.98
CA GLY A 87 1.58 -0.45 -16.02
C GLY A 87 1.74 -1.91 -15.60
N SER A 88 1.77 -2.22 -14.30
CA SER A 88 1.51 -3.58 -13.82
C SER A 88 0.01 -3.77 -13.66
N ALA A 89 -0.64 -4.31 -14.70
CA ALA A 89 -1.93 -4.96 -14.47
C ALA A 89 -1.74 -5.91 -13.28
N SER A 90 -2.63 -5.87 -12.29
CA SER A 90 -2.74 -6.96 -11.32
C SER A 90 -2.98 -8.21 -12.15
N ARG A 91 -1.91 -8.93 -12.48
CA ARG A 91 -2.00 -10.18 -13.21
C ARG A 91 -2.80 -11.09 -12.27
N LYS A 92 -4.07 -11.29 -12.60
CA LYS A 92 -4.84 -12.43 -12.13
C LYS A 92 -4.04 -13.65 -12.59
N CYS A 93 -3.16 -14.16 -11.73
CA CYS A 93 -2.63 -15.50 -11.92
C CYS A 93 -3.82 -16.43 -11.73
N GLY A 94 -4.44 -16.81 -12.84
CA GLY A 94 -5.33 -17.97 -12.87
C GLY A 94 -4.56 -19.21 -12.37
N PRO A 95 -5.27 -20.22 -11.85
CA PRO A 95 -4.62 -21.37 -11.26
C PRO A 95 -3.93 -22.17 -12.37
N GLY A 96 -2.60 -22.13 -12.42
CA GLY A 96 -1.80 -23.06 -13.22
C GLY A 96 -0.82 -22.50 -14.25
N GLY A 97 -0.51 -21.20 -14.28
CA GLY A 97 0.47 -20.64 -15.23
C GLY A 97 1.68 -20.00 -14.56
N GLU A 98 2.86 -20.61 -14.66
CA GLU A 98 4.11 -19.98 -14.26
C GLU A 98 4.44 -18.82 -15.22
N CYS A 99 4.63 -17.62 -14.68
CA CYS A 99 4.95 -16.41 -15.43
C CYS A 99 6.46 -16.14 -15.38
N GLY A 100 7.15 -16.31 -16.52
CA GLY A 100 8.55 -15.87 -16.68
C GLY A 100 8.72 -14.34 -16.67
N PRO A 101 9.95 -13.84 -16.43
CA PRO A 101 10.24 -12.41 -16.39
C PRO A 101 10.20 -11.84 -17.81
N GLY A 102 9.17 -11.05 -18.12
CA GLY A 102 9.02 -10.42 -19.44
C GLY A 102 7.59 -10.07 -19.82
N GLY A 103 6.59 -10.74 -19.24
CA GLY A 103 5.18 -10.36 -19.44
C GLY A 103 4.62 -10.57 -20.84
N GLU A 104 5.34 -11.27 -21.74
CA GLU A 104 4.81 -11.67 -23.04
C GLU A 104 4.19 -13.06 -22.93
N CYS A 105 2.85 -13.11 -23.00
CA CYS A 105 2.13 -14.34 -23.29
C CYS A 105 2.23 -14.57 -24.80
N GLY A 106 3.19 -15.40 -25.24
CA GLY A 106 3.19 -15.92 -26.60
C GLY A 106 2.06 -16.93 -26.75
N GLU A 107 1.16 -16.69 -27.71
CA GLU A 107 0.19 -17.68 -28.17
C GLU A 107 0.94 -18.83 -28.85
N SER A 108 0.58 -20.07 -28.50
CA SER A 108 0.93 -21.29 -29.22
C SER A 108 -0.33 -21.94 -29.76
#